data_AF-A0A3D5TKU9-F1
#
_entry.id   AF-A0A3D5TKU9-F1
#
_cell.length_a   1.000
_cell.length_b   1.000
_cell.length_c   1.000
_cell.angle_alpha   90.00
_cell.angle_beta   90.00
_cell.angle_gamma   90.00
#
_symmetry.space_group_name_H-M   'P 1'
#
loop_
_entity.id
_entity.type
_entity.pdbx_description
1 polymer ?
#
loop_
_entity_poly.entity_id
_entity_poly.type
_entity_poly.pdbx_seq_one_letter_code
_entity_poly.pdbx_strand_id
1 'polypeptide(L)'
;MKPRIIKRTLSLITVLALIFTLAVQGAGAIQSADVNKYPYVYVHGLFGWGADEGIDGTLPYWGSSSCSLMDELNKLHYESYAASVGPMSSNWDRVCELYAQITGTRVDYGKAHSEKFNHSRYGRTYTKPMIEGWGEPDADGNIKKINLVGHSFGGATVRTLTALLAYGSEEEQAATSPDDISPLFTGGKGNYINSVTTLCAPHNGTTLAYIIDGMNMAELGKAACYAYAGLMGRSKLNGYVDFHLEQFGLTPIPGDGSTPEEAFIKAFMTIMTHTDTAADDMYPERAEEINKFSKPVDGVYYFSYSYQTTRKTLAGTQVPKIKTLVVLRPSATLLGAYSKNLFSDYRIDASWLPNDGLVNVVSARYPFTDEHEDYTPGMELETAKWYVMPTREGDHGTVIGMQSTKRQTLSFYYELTKLIESLPVTD
;
A
#
# COMPACT_ATOMS: atom_id res chain seq x y z
N MET A 1 -42.31 34.88 -6.57
CA MET A 1 -42.35 33.45 -6.94
C MET A 1 -40.94 33.01 -7.30
N LYS A 2 -40.29 32.23 -6.43
CA LYS A 2 -38.87 31.82 -6.56
C LYS A 2 -38.74 30.46 -7.26
N PRO A 3 -37.66 30.21 -8.02
CA PRO A 3 -37.59 29.14 -9.00
C PRO A 3 -37.14 27.82 -8.36
N ARG A 4 -37.96 26.77 -8.53
CA ARG A 4 -37.59 25.37 -8.40
C ARG A 4 -37.13 24.87 -9.77
N ILE A 5 -35.82 24.87 -10.04
CA ILE A 5 -35.10 23.98 -11.00
C ILE A 5 -33.61 24.19 -10.67
N ILE A 6 -33.10 23.59 -9.59
CA ILE A 6 -31.70 23.19 -9.36
C ILE A 6 -31.72 22.17 -8.22
N LYS A 7 -32.17 20.94 -8.46
CA LYS A 7 -31.96 19.79 -7.54
C LYS A 7 -32.04 18.50 -8.33
N ARG A 8 -31.07 18.25 -9.22
CA ARG A 8 -30.84 16.94 -9.85
C ARG A 8 -29.50 16.88 -10.62
N THR A 9 -28.44 17.38 -10.00
CA THR A 9 -27.05 17.20 -10.48
C THR A 9 -26.11 17.45 -9.30
N LEU A 10 -26.25 16.60 -8.27
CA LEU A 10 -25.25 16.44 -7.21
C LEU A 10 -25.42 15.02 -6.64
N SER A 11 -25.36 14.04 -7.53
CA SER A 11 -25.40 12.62 -7.20
C SER A 11 -24.07 12.01 -7.63
N LEU A 12 -23.01 12.40 -6.91
CA LEU A 12 -21.74 11.67 -6.83
C LEU A 12 -20.87 12.12 -5.63
N ILE A 13 -21.44 12.85 -4.66
CA ILE A 13 -20.76 13.27 -3.41
C ILE A 13 -21.61 12.84 -2.20
N THR A 14 -22.21 11.66 -2.27
CA THR A 14 -23.05 11.14 -1.18
C THR A 14 -22.88 9.63 -1.07
N VAL A 15 -21.66 9.20 -0.74
CA VAL A 15 -21.39 7.83 -0.25
C VAL A 15 -20.72 7.86 1.15
N LEU A 16 -20.46 9.04 1.73
CA LEU A 16 -19.71 9.18 3.00
C LEU A 16 -20.56 9.50 4.25
N ALA A 17 -21.86 9.20 4.26
CA ALA A 17 -22.66 9.43 5.47
C ALA A 17 -23.75 8.37 5.65
N LEU A 18 -23.40 7.24 6.24
CA LEU A 18 -24.27 6.39 7.07
C LEU A 18 -23.48 5.15 7.51
N ILE A 19 -23.11 5.08 8.78
CA ILE A 19 -23.24 3.93 9.70
C ILE A 19 -22.70 4.40 11.06
N PHE A 20 -23.60 4.63 12.01
CA PHE A 20 -23.29 4.82 13.43
C PHE A 20 -24.10 3.79 14.23
N THR A 21 -23.45 3.24 15.27
CA THR A 21 -23.96 2.37 16.36
C THR A 21 -24.23 0.89 16.01
N LEU A 22 -23.91 -0.12 16.83
CA LEU A 22 -23.34 -0.26 18.18
C LEU A 22 -22.86 -1.74 18.27
N ALA A 23 -21.68 -2.04 18.82
CA ALA A 23 -21.32 -3.43 19.15
C ALA A 23 -20.63 -3.50 20.53
N VAL A 24 -21.32 -4.15 21.47
CA VAL A 24 -20.81 -4.51 22.80
C VAL A 24 -20.43 -6.00 22.79
N GLN A 25 -19.16 -6.21 23.16
CA GLN A 25 -18.52 -7.34 23.86
C GLN A 25 -18.35 -8.74 23.25
N GLY A 26 -17.14 -9.26 23.54
CA GLY A 26 -16.76 -10.67 23.58
C GLY A 26 -15.25 -10.87 23.43
N ALA A 27 -14.42 -10.43 24.38
CA ALA A 27 -12.99 -10.75 24.41
C ALA A 27 -12.78 -12.06 25.19
N GLY A 28 -12.36 -13.12 24.50
CA GLY A 28 -11.81 -14.31 25.14
C GLY A 28 -10.36 -14.07 25.55
N ALA A 29 -9.98 -14.52 26.74
CA ALA A 29 -8.62 -14.37 27.25
C ALA A 29 -7.62 -15.13 26.37
N ILE A 30 -6.61 -14.42 25.85
CA ILE A 30 -5.41 -15.01 25.26
C ILE A 30 -4.32 -14.96 26.33
N GLN A 31 -3.73 -16.11 26.61
CA GLN A 31 -2.70 -16.31 27.63
C GLN A 31 -1.37 -15.70 27.17
N SER A 32 -0.68 -14.99 28.07
CA SER A 32 0.56 -14.26 27.80
C SER A 32 1.76 -15.21 27.64
N ALA A 33 2.14 -15.49 26.39
CA ALA A 33 3.57 -15.64 26.06
C ALA A 33 4.21 -14.23 26.03
N ASP A 34 5.53 -14.10 25.88
CA ASP A 34 6.13 -12.84 25.41
C ASP A 34 5.61 -12.56 23.99
N VAL A 35 4.40 -11.99 23.91
CA VAL A 35 3.78 -11.50 22.69
C VAL A 35 4.29 -10.09 22.45
N ASN A 36 4.68 -9.79 21.21
CA ASN A 36 5.21 -8.50 20.70
C ASN A 36 6.74 -8.44 20.60
N LYS A 37 7.36 -9.34 19.82
CA LYS A 37 8.81 -9.31 19.54
C LYS A 37 9.23 -8.03 18.80
N TYR A 38 8.47 -7.64 17.78
CA TYR A 38 8.80 -6.53 16.89
C TYR A 38 7.55 -5.73 16.50
N PRO A 39 7.62 -4.38 16.43
CA PRO A 39 6.49 -3.55 16.03
C PRO A 39 5.99 -3.85 14.61
N TYR A 40 4.71 -3.61 14.36
CA TYR A 40 4.05 -3.77 13.08
C TYR A 40 3.83 -2.42 12.41
N VAL A 41 4.25 -2.29 11.15
CA VAL A 41 4.00 -1.11 10.31
C VAL A 41 3.09 -1.50 9.16
N TYR A 42 1.88 -0.95 9.17
CA TYR A 42 0.84 -1.20 8.19
C TYR A 42 0.84 -0.12 7.12
N VAL A 43 1.04 -0.53 5.86
CA VAL A 43 1.22 0.38 4.72
C VAL A 43 0.07 0.22 3.74
N HIS A 44 -0.73 1.28 3.61
CA HIS A 44 -1.90 1.30 2.73
C HIS A 44 -1.50 1.30 1.24
N GLY A 45 -2.46 1.01 0.36
CA GLY A 45 -2.26 1.07 -1.09
C GLY A 45 -2.70 2.39 -1.73
N LEU A 46 -3.00 2.30 -3.04
CA LEU A 46 -3.53 3.41 -3.82
C LEU A 46 -4.79 4.00 -3.16
N PHE A 47 -4.88 5.33 -3.08
CA PHE A 47 -5.98 6.07 -2.44
C PHE A 47 -6.19 5.79 -0.95
N GLY A 48 -5.23 5.16 -0.26
CA GLY A 48 -5.30 4.98 1.19
C GLY A 48 -4.82 6.18 1.99
N TRP A 49 -4.86 6.04 3.31
CA TRP A 49 -4.37 7.00 4.29
C TRP A 49 -3.90 6.25 5.54
N GLY A 50 -3.11 6.92 6.38
CA GLY A 50 -2.62 6.44 7.66
C GLY A 50 -2.91 7.43 8.80
N ALA A 51 -2.21 7.25 9.91
CA ALA A 51 -2.52 7.94 11.16
C ALA A 51 -2.22 9.45 11.15
N ASP A 52 -1.40 9.95 10.23
CA ASP A 52 -1.10 11.38 10.12
C ASP A 52 -2.25 12.15 9.44
N GLU A 53 -3.14 11.46 8.73
CA GLU A 53 -4.32 12.09 8.12
C GLU A 53 -5.50 12.10 9.09
N GLY A 54 -6.10 13.27 9.30
CA GLY A 54 -7.24 13.43 10.21
C GLY A 54 -8.47 12.57 9.86
N ILE A 55 -8.61 12.11 8.61
CA ILE A 55 -9.66 11.18 8.20
C ILE A 55 -9.53 9.81 8.88
N ASP A 56 -8.32 9.37 9.26
CA ASP A 56 -8.12 8.07 9.92
C ASP A 56 -8.83 8.01 11.27
N GLY A 57 -8.86 9.11 12.02
CA GLY A 57 -9.62 9.22 13.27
C GLY A 57 -11.15 9.13 13.10
N THR A 58 -11.66 9.29 11.88
CA THR A 58 -13.11 9.17 11.56
C THR A 58 -13.44 7.86 10.85
N LEU A 59 -12.59 7.47 9.90
CA LEU A 59 -12.72 6.29 9.08
C LEU A 59 -11.32 5.69 8.91
N PRO A 60 -10.87 4.83 9.83
CA PRO A 60 -9.55 4.22 9.73
C PRO A 60 -9.41 3.46 8.43
N TYR A 61 -8.27 3.54 7.73
CA TYR A 61 -8.06 2.70 6.54
C TYR A 61 -8.04 1.22 6.94
N TRP A 62 -7.29 0.92 8.01
CA TRP A 62 -7.13 -0.41 8.56
C TRP A 62 -8.27 -0.74 9.53
N GLY A 63 -9.19 -1.57 9.05
CA GLY A 63 -10.40 -1.97 9.74
C GLY A 63 -11.65 -1.25 9.21
N SER A 64 -11.50 -0.08 8.59
CA SER A 64 -12.56 0.61 7.82
C SER A 64 -13.89 0.65 8.58
N SER A 65 -14.98 0.18 7.95
CA SER A 65 -16.31 0.13 8.54
C SER A 65 -16.46 -0.81 9.74
N SER A 66 -15.45 -1.65 10.05
CA SER A 66 -15.54 -2.70 11.05
C SER A 66 -14.99 -2.31 12.42
N CYS A 67 -13.81 -1.70 12.49
CA CYS A 67 -13.16 -1.21 13.71
C CYS A 67 -11.94 -0.34 13.38
N SER A 68 -11.36 0.32 14.38
CA SER A 68 -9.97 0.80 14.32
C SER A 68 -9.04 -0.38 14.60
N LEU A 69 -8.38 -0.92 13.58
CA LEU A 69 -7.52 -2.10 13.75
C LEU A 69 -6.33 -1.81 14.66
N MET A 70 -5.68 -0.66 14.48
CA MET A 70 -4.51 -0.26 15.27
C MET A 70 -4.87 -0.19 16.75
N ASP A 71 -6.01 0.40 17.11
CA ASP A 71 -6.46 0.46 18.51
C ASP A 71 -6.69 -0.94 19.10
N GLU A 72 -7.25 -1.86 18.33
CA GLU A 72 -7.55 -3.21 18.82
C GLU A 72 -6.30 -4.08 18.97
N LEU A 73 -5.28 -3.90 18.13
CA LEU A 73 -4.00 -4.58 18.23
C LEU A 73 -3.15 -4.00 19.38
N ASN A 74 -3.05 -2.67 19.48
CA ASN A 74 -2.29 -2.00 20.54
C ASN A 74 -2.88 -2.27 21.94
N LYS A 75 -4.21 -2.40 22.08
CA LYS A 75 -4.86 -2.85 23.34
C LYS A 75 -4.42 -4.24 23.78
N LEU A 76 -3.96 -5.08 22.85
CA LEU A 76 -3.42 -6.41 23.12
C LEU A 76 -1.89 -6.41 23.19
N HIS A 77 -1.28 -5.23 23.25
CA HIS A 77 0.16 -5.02 23.29
C HIS A 77 0.92 -5.43 22.03
N TYR A 78 0.26 -5.61 20.88
CA TYR A 78 0.93 -5.68 19.58
C TYR A 78 1.17 -4.26 19.08
N GLU A 79 2.38 -3.74 19.26
CA GLU A 79 2.76 -2.38 18.87
C GLU A 79 2.54 -2.21 17.36
N SER A 80 1.55 -1.41 16.98
CA SER A 80 1.05 -1.34 15.60
C SER A 80 0.82 0.10 15.14
N TYR A 81 1.35 0.42 13.97
CA TYR A 81 1.29 1.75 13.35
C TYR A 81 0.64 1.70 11.97
N ALA A 82 -0.21 2.67 11.66
CA ALA A 82 -0.72 2.91 10.32
C ALA A 82 0.11 4.01 9.65
N ALA A 83 1.00 3.63 8.74
CA ALA A 83 1.88 4.56 8.04
C ALA A 83 1.11 5.43 7.04
N SER A 84 1.56 6.68 6.89
CA SER A 84 0.98 7.67 5.98
C SER A 84 1.98 7.98 4.87
N VAL A 85 1.66 7.50 3.67
CA VAL A 85 2.46 7.68 2.46
C VAL A 85 1.56 8.14 1.32
N GLY A 86 2.15 8.67 0.25
CA GLY A 86 1.50 9.12 -0.96
C GLY A 86 0.49 8.12 -1.50
N PRO A 87 -0.83 8.40 -1.44
CA PRO A 87 -1.84 7.55 -2.04
C PRO A 87 -1.75 7.43 -3.56
N MET A 88 -0.96 8.30 -4.21
CA MET A 88 -0.80 8.36 -5.66
C MET A 88 0.66 8.54 -6.12
N SER A 89 1.59 8.71 -5.19
CA SER A 89 3.03 8.76 -5.47
C SER A 89 3.53 7.42 -5.98
N SER A 90 4.67 7.41 -6.68
CA SER A 90 5.32 6.17 -7.11
C SER A 90 5.65 5.26 -5.93
N ASN A 91 5.96 4.00 -6.24
CA ASN A 91 6.43 3.05 -5.26
C ASN A 91 7.74 3.55 -4.61
N TRP A 92 8.64 4.14 -5.40
CA TRP A 92 9.90 4.70 -4.91
C TRP A 92 9.67 5.84 -3.92
N ASP A 93 8.84 6.81 -4.28
CA ASP A 93 8.52 7.95 -3.43
C ASP A 93 7.90 7.50 -2.10
N ARG A 94 6.95 6.56 -2.18
CA ARG A 94 6.30 5.97 -1.00
C ARG A 94 7.29 5.26 -0.07
N VAL A 95 8.34 4.65 -0.61
CA VAL A 95 9.39 4.03 0.21
C VAL A 95 10.23 5.08 0.93
N CYS A 96 10.56 6.18 0.25
CA CYS A 96 11.31 7.29 0.84
C CYS A 96 10.51 7.98 1.94
N GLU A 97 9.22 8.21 1.71
CA GLU A 97 8.27 8.74 2.68
C GLU A 97 8.14 7.81 3.90
N LEU A 98 7.95 6.51 3.67
CA LEU A 98 7.84 5.49 4.74
C LEU A 98 9.10 5.44 5.60
N TYR A 99 10.27 5.40 4.97
CA TYR A 99 11.56 5.37 5.68
C TYR A 99 11.73 6.61 6.56
N ALA A 100 11.43 7.80 6.02
CA ALA A 100 11.51 9.04 6.77
C ALA A 100 10.52 9.09 7.94
N GLN A 101 9.31 8.55 7.76
CA GLN A 101 8.31 8.45 8.82
C GLN A 101 8.77 7.50 9.94
N ILE A 102 9.35 6.34 9.59
CA ILE A 102 9.84 5.38 10.58
C ILE A 102 10.99 5.97 11.41
N THR A 103 11.96 6.61 10.73
CA THR A 103 13.18 7.15 11.33
C THR A 103 13.06 8.55 11.92
N GLY A 104 11.99 9.29 11.64
CA GLY A 104 11.85 10.68 12.09
C GLY A 104 12.84 11.61 11.40
N THR A 105 12.93 11.51 10.08
CA THR A 105 13.85 12.31 9.27
C THR A 105 13.11 13.11 8.19
N ARG A 106 13.85 13.91 7.42
CA ARG A 106 13.33 14.54 6.22
C ARG A 106 13.27 13.53 5.08
N VAL A 107 12.16 13.50 4.36
CA VAL A 107 12.04 12.69 3.15
C VAL A 107 13.14 13.11 2.16
N ASP A 108 13.97 12.16 1.76
CA ASP A 108 14.96 12.29 0.70
C ASP A 108 14.63 11.25 -0.37
N TYR A 109 14.09 11.72 -1.48
CA TYR A 109 13.70 10.90 -2.64
C TYR A 109 14.91 10.42 -3.45
N GLY A 110 16.14 10.81 -3.09
CA GLY A 110 17.34 10.50 -3.84
C GLY A 110 17.62 11.55 -4.91
N LYS A 111 18.90 11.87 -5.10
CA LYS A 111 19.33 12.89 -6.06
C LYS A 111 19.13 12.40 -7.50
N ALA A 112 19.56 11.18 -7.80
CA ALA A 112 19.47 10.65 -9.17
C ALA A 112 18.01 10.49 -9.61
N HIS A 113 17.19 9.90 -8.74
CA HIS A 113 15.75 9.73 -8.95
C HIS A 113 15.07 11.08 -9.19
N SER A 114 15.31 12.05 -8.31
CA SER A 114 14.64 13.35 -8.40
C SER A 114 15.09 14.18 -9.61
N GLU A 115 16.35 14.06 -10.04
CA GLU A 115 16.84 14.67 -11.29
C GLU A 115 16.22 13.99 -12.53
N LYS A 116 16.16 12.66 -12.54
CA LYS A 116 15.54 11.86 -13.62
C LYS A 116 14.06 12.17 -13.80
N PHE A 117 13.37 12.39 -12.69
CA PHE A 117 11.93 12.58 -12.62
C PHE A 117 11.53 14.05 -12.35
N ASN A 118 12.49 14.97 -12.38
CA ASN A 118 12.23 16.41 -12.33
C ASN A 118 11.23 16.84 -11.23
N HIS A 119 11.40 16.31 -10.03
CA HIS A 119 10.70 16.76 -8.83
C HIS A 119 11.70 17.12 -7.72
N SER A 120 11.20 17.67 -6.62
CA SER A 120 12.04 18.05 -5.50
C SER A 120 12.70 16.82 -4.88
N ARG A 121 14.01 16.87 -4.63
CA ARG A 121 14.72 15.81 -3.90
C ARG A 121 14.23 15.61 -2.49
N TYR A 122 13.83 16.69 -1.83
CA TYR A 122 13.44 16.64 -0.44
C TYR A 122 11.98 16.98 -0.27
N GLY A 123 11.27 16.13 0.47
CA GLY A 123 9.89 16.36 0.87
C GLY A 123 9.76 16.92 2.29
N ARG A 124 8.69 16.50 2.96
CA ARG A 124 8.37 16.90 4.35
C ARG A 124 9.36 16.34 5.37
N THR A 125 9.33 16.91 6.58
CA THR A 125 10.16 16.46 7.71
C THR A 125 9.30 15.85 8.80
N TYR A 126 9.60 14.61 9.17
CA TYR A 126 9.10 13.98 10.38
C TYR A 126 10.07 14.32 11.52
N THR A 127 9.56 14.88 12.61
CA THR A 127 10.41 15.37 13.73
C THR A 127 10.57 14.34 14.85
N LYS A 128 9.83 13.24 14.78
CA LYS A 128 9.88 12.11 15.71
C LYS A 128 9.85 10.83 14.91
N PRO A 129 10.65 9.82 15.27
CA PRO A 129 10.54 8.51 14.65
C PRO A 129 9.20 7.88 15.04
N MET A 130 8.60 7.15 14.10
CA MET A 130 7.48 6.25 14.41
C MET A 130 7.95 5.17 15.38
N ILE A 131 9.18 4.67 15.21
CA ILE A 131 9.76 3.58 16.00
C ILE A 131 11.13 4.01 16.51
N GLU A 132 11.18 4.38 17.79
CA GLU A 132 12.41 4.75 18.48
C GLU A 132 13.43 3.60 18.47
N GLY A 133 14.69 3.89 18.12
CA GLY A 133 15.77 2.90 18.11
C GLY A 133 15.62 1.78 17.07
N TRP A 134 14.83 1.96 16.00
CA TRP A 134 14.74 0.97 14.93
C TRP A 134 16.12 0.72 14.28
N GLY A 135 16.51 -0.56 14.20
CA GLY A 135 17.83 -0.96 13.71
C GLY A 135 18.96 -0.86 14.75
N GLU A 136 18.70 -0.36 15.96
CA GLU A 136 19.66 -0.38 17.06
C GLU A 136 19.61 -1.74 17.79
N PRO A 137 20.72 -2.19 18.40
CA PRO A 137 20.71 -3.38 19.25
C PRO A 137 19.95 -3.12 20.56
N ASP A 138 19.18 -4.11 21.00
CA ASP A 138 18.58 -4.16 22.33
C ASP A 138 19.62 -4.49 23.41
N ALA A 139 19.17 -4.65 24.66
CA ALA A 139 20.04 -4.94 25.81
C ALA A 139 20.80 -6.27 25.69
N ASP A 140 20.28 -7.22 24.92
CA ASP A 140 20.88 -8.53 24.68
C ASP A 140 21.70 -8.57 23.38
N GLY A 141 21.76 -7.45 22.65
CA GLY A 141 22.51 -7.29 21.41
C GLY A 141 21.72 -7.65 20.15
N ASN A 142 20.44 -7.98 20.25
CA ASN A 142 19.60 -8.29 19.08
C ASN A 142 19.15 -6.99 18.41
N ILE A 143 19.16 -6.95 17.09
CA ILE A 143 18.67 -5.78 16.36
C ILE A 143 17.16 -5.61 16.57
N LYS A 144 16.73 -4.38 16.88
CA LYS A 144 15.32 -4.01 16.93
C LYS A 144 14.73 -3.99 15.51
N LYS A 145 14.12 -5.11 15.10
CA LYS A 145 13.49 -5.30 13.79
C LYS A 145 12.04 -4.80 13.78
N ILE A 146 11.40 -4.81 12.61
CA ILE A 146 9.96 -4.54 12.41
C ILE A 146 9.28 -5.58 11.52
N ASN A 147 7.97 -5.69 11.65
CA ASN A 147 7.09 -6.46 10.78
C ASN A 147 6.35 -5.50 9.83
N LEU A 148 6.51 -5.70 8.52
CA LEU A 148 5.86 -4.89 7.51
C LEU A 148 4.60 -5.57 6.96
N VAL A 149 3.48 -4.86 6.93
CA VAL A 149 2.21 -5.36 6.37
C VAL A 149 1.70 -4.40 5.30
N GLY A 150 1.80 -4.79 4.03
CA GLY A 150 1.38 -3.96 2.89
C GLY A 150 0.08 -4.43 2.27
N HIS A 151 -0.95 -3.58 2.24
CA HIS A 151 -2.17 -3.85 1.49
C HIS A 151 -2.13 -3.21 0.10
N SER A 152 -2.60 -3.94 -0.92
CA SER A 152 -2.67 -3.46 -2.30
C SER A 152 -1.30 -2.94 -2.75
N PHE A 153 -1.21 -1.72 -3.27
CA PHE A 153 0.08 -1.13 -3.66
C PHE A 153 1.09 -1.00 -2.51
N GLY A 154 0.63 -0.93 -1.25
CA GLY A 154 1.51 -0.99 -0.08
C GLY A 154 2.36 -2.25 -0.03
N GLY A 155 1.92 -3.35 -0.66
CA GLY A 155 2.71 -4.57 -0.80
C GLY A 155 3.96 -4.40 -1.68
N ALA A 156 3.90 -3.56 -2.72
CA ALA A 156 5.10 -3.18 -3.46
C ALA A 156 6.03 -2.31 -2.60
N THR A 157 5.45 -1.37 -1.85
CA THR A 157 6.20 -0.42 -1.02
C THR A 157 7.02 -1.14 0.05
N VAL A 158 6.41 -2.06 0.81
CA VAL A 158 7.13 -2.80 1.87
C VAL A 158 8.23 -3.70 1.31
N ARG A 159 8.02 -4.29 0.13
CA ARG A 159 9.04 -5.10 -0.55
C ARG A 159 10.23 -4.25 -0.99
N THR A 160 9.97 -3.11 -1.60
CA THR A 160 11.01 -2.22 -2.11
C THR A 160 11.76 -1.54 -0.98
N LEU A 161 11.10 -1.18 0.13
CA LEU A 161 11.78 -0.74 1.35
C LEU A 161 12.76 -1.81 1.85
N THR A 162 12.29 -3.06 1.96
CA THR A 162 13.12 -4.17 2.44
C THR A 162 14.35 -4.39 1.54
N ALA A 163 14.17 -4.33 0.22
CA ALA A 163 15.26 -4.47 -0.74
C ALA A 163 16.23 -3.28 -0.72
N LEU A 164 15.75 -2.04 -0.63
CA LEU A 164 16.61 -0.85 -0.50
C LEU A 164 17.44 -0.88 0.79
N LEU A 165 16.85 -1.29 1.90
CA LEU A 165 17.60 -1.46 3.16
C LEU A 165 18.70 -2.52 3.01
N ALA A 166 18.41 -3.64 2.34
CA ALA A 166 19.38 -4.72 2.16
C ALA A 166 20.49 -4.37 1.14
N TYR A 167 20.13 -3.82 -0.01
CA TYR A 167 21.01 -3.72 -1.18
C TYR A 167 21.40 -2.28 -1.54
N GLY A 168 20.64 -1.29 -1.07
CA GLY A 168 20.83 0.11 -1.44
C GLY A 168 20.42 0.40 -2.88
N SER A 169 20.82 1.57 -3.39
CA SER A 169 20.67 1.97 -4.78
C SER A 169 22.03 2.39 -5.34
N GLU A 170 22.56 1.62 -6.28
CA GLU A 170 23.84 1.95 -6.95
C GLU A 170 23.75 3.29 -7.68
N GLU A 171 22.60 3.61 -8.28
CA GLU A 171 22.38 4.87 -9.01
C GLU A 171 22.48 6.07 -8.05
N GLU A 172 21.89 5.97 -6.86
CA GLU A 172 21.96 7.03 -5.85
C GLU A 172 23.36 7.15 -5.21
N GLN A 173 24.02 6.02 -4.96
CA GLN A 173 25.39 5.97 -4.47
C GLN A 173 26.38 6.61 -5.47
N ALA A 174 26.15 6.43 -6.77
CA ALA A 174 26.98 7.04 -7.81
C ALA A 174 26.72 8.56 -7.96
N ALA A 175 25.48 9.01 -7.76
CA ALA A 175 25.10 10.40 -7.98
C ALA A 175 25.34 11.34 -6.77
N THR A 176 25.49 10.77 -5.57
CA THR A 176 25.49 11.51 -4.30
C THR A 176 26.74 11.23 -3.48
N SER A 177 27.34 12.26 -2.87
CA SER A 177 28.49 12.07 -1.99
C SER A 177 28.12 11.29 -0.72
N PRO A 178 29.05 10.52 -0.13
CA PRO A 178 28.79 9.77 1.11
C PRO A 178 28.26 10.60 2.30
N ASP A 179 28.62 11.89 2.36
CA ASP A 179 28.18 12.80 3.44
C ASP A 179 26.75 13.36 3.23
N ASP A 180 26.15 13.18 2.05
CA ASP A 180 24.86 13.76 1.65
C ASP A 180 23.82 12.71 1.25
N ILE A 181 24.21 11.43 1.11
CA ILE A 181 23.30 10.36 0.71
C ILE A 181 22.39 9.93 1.86
N SER A 182 21.10 9.74 1.58
CA SER A 182 20.18 9.13 2.55
C SER A 182 20.64 7.72 2.93
N PRO A 183 20.65 7.35 4.23
CA PRO A 183 21.01 6.00 4.66
C PRO A 183 20.11 4.90 4.09
N LEU A 184 18.91 5.23 3.59
CA LEU A 184 18.05 4.30 2.85
C LEU A 184 18.77 3.68 1.65
N PHE A 185 19.61 4.44 0.95
CA PHE A 185 20.23 4.03 -0.31
C PHE A 185 21.58 3.33 -0.15
N THR A 186 22.07 3.14 1.07
CA THR A 186 23.43 2.60 1.33
C THR A 186 23.49 1.08 1.48
N GLY A 187 22.36 0.38 1.61
CA GLY A 187 22.33 -1.08 1.78
C GLY A 187 22.82 -1.57 3.15
N GLY A 188 22.95 -2.90 3.31
CA GLY A 188 23.52 -3.54 4.51
C GLY A 188 22.60 -3.60 5.74
N LYS A 189 21.31 -3.27 5.61
CA LYS A 189 20.34 -3.15 6.71
C LYS A 189 19.14 -4.10 6.54
N GLY A 190 19.33 -5.21 5.83
CA GLY A 190 18.27 -6.19 5.59
C GLY A 190 17.71 -6.81 6.88
N ASN A 191 18.58 -7.00 7.87
CA ASN A 191 18.24 -7.50 9.20
C ASN A 191 17.43 -6.51 10.06
N TYR A 192 17.07 -5.32 9.55
CA TYR A 192 16.15 -4.40 10.24
C TYR A 192 14.68 -4.83 10.08
N ILE A 193 14.41 -5.79 9.19
CA ILE A 193 13.08 -6.33 8.91
C ILE A 193 13.03 -7.78 9.40
N ASN A 194 11.98 -8.14 10.12
CA ASN A 194 11.72 -9.51 10.54
C ASN A 194 10.82 -10.22 9.51
N SER A 195 9.74 -9.55 9.09
CA SER A 195 8.79 -10.12 8.14
C SER A 195 8.17 -9.09 7.22
N VAL A 196 7.74 -9.56 6.05
CA VAL A 196 6.95 -8.84 5.05
C VAL A 196 5.69 -9.65 4.76
N THR A 197 4.53 -9.08 5.04
CA THR A 197 3.24 -9.64 4.64
C THR A 197 2.57 -8.75 3.61
N THR A 198 2.07 -9.32 2.53
CA THR A 198 1.30 -8.59 1.52
C THR A 198 -0.14 -9.08 1.46
N LEU A 199 -1.07 -8.14 1.31
CA LEU A 199 -2.51 -8.37 1.30
C LEU A 199 -3.07 -7.82 -0.01
N CYS A 200 -3.55 -8.69 -0.90
CA CYS A 200 -4.10 -8.29 -2.20
C CYS A 200 -3.15 -7.42 -3.05
N ALA A 201 -1.84 -7.62 -2.90
CA ALA A 201 -0.83 -6.78 -3.55
C ALA A 201 -0.65 -7.16 -5.02
N PRO A 202 -0.65 -6.21 -5.97
CA PRO A 202 -0.44 -6.50 -7.39
C PRO A 202 1.06 -6.75 -7.67
N HIS A 203 1.62 -7.86 -7.18
CA HIS A 203 3.05 -8.17 -7.33
C HIS A 203 3.51 -8.22 -8.79
N ASN A 204 2.62 -8.55 -9.71
CA ASN A 204 2.87 -8.62 -11.14
C ASN A 204 2.01 -7.59 -11.90
N GLY A 205 1.62 -6.50 -11.23
CA GLY A 205 0.73 -5.48 -11.78
C GLY A 205 -0.73 -5.93 -11.81
N THR A 206 -1.58 -5.15 -12.48
CA THR A 206 -3.00 -5.48 -12.69
C THR A 206 -3.38 -5.27 -14.15
N THR A 207 -4.19 -6.17 -14.71
CA THR A 207 -4.75 -5.98 -16.05
C THR A 207 -5.70 -4.79 -16.12
N LEU A 208 -6.12 -4.23 -14.98
CA LEU A 208 -6.92 -3.01 -14.94
C LEU A 208 -6.20 -1.83 -15.61
N ALA A 209 -4.87 -1.75 -15.50
CA ALA A 209 -4.07 -0.70 -16.14
C ALA A 209 -4.29 -0.69 -17.66
N TYR A 210 -4.11 -1.84 -18.31
CA TYR A 210 -4.38 -2.00 -19.75
C TYR A 210 -5.84 -1.74 -20.15
N ILE A 211 -6.79 -2.14 -19.31
CA ILE A 211 -8.22 -1.95 -19.61
C ILE A 211 -8.55 -0.45 -19.61
N ILE A 212 -8.07 0.29 -18.62
CA ILE A 212 -8.29 1.73 -18.51
C ILE A 212 -7.63 2.47 -19.67
N ASP A 213 -6.42 2.07 -20.05
CA ASP A 213 -5.70 2.64 -21.20
C ASP A 213 -6.44 2.34 -22.52
N GLY A 214 -6.86 1.08 -22.71
CA GLY A 214 -7.65 0.67 -23.88
C GLY A 214 -9.01 1.35 -24.04
N MET A 215 -9.55 1.90 -22.95
CA MET A 215 -10.76 2.73 -22.96
C MET A 215 -10.48 4.21 -23.25
N ASN A 216 -9.21 4.59 -23.46
CA ASN A 216 -8.71 5.97 -23.53
C ASN A 216 -9.09 6.79 -22.28
N MET A 217 -9.14 6.14 -21.11
CA MET A 217 -9.54 6.76 -19.84
C MET A 217 -8.37 7.02 -18.90
N ALA A 218 -7.16 6.52 -19.21
CA ALA A 218 -5.97 6.66 -18.36
C ALA A 218 -5.62 8.13 -18.09
N GLU A 219 -5.35 8.90 -19.15
CA GLU A 219 -4.97 10.32 -19.03
C GLU A 219 -6.08 11.17 -18.39
N LEU A 220 -7.34 10.94 -18.77
CA LEU A 220 -8.47 11.66 -18.18
C LEU A 220 -8.63 11.32 -16.68
N GLY A 221 -8.49 10.05 -16.32
CA GLY A 221 -8.56 9.59 -14.94
C GLY A 221 -7.41 10.16 -14.11
N LYS A 222 -6.18 10.13 -14.64
CA LYS A 222 -4.98 10.72 -14.03
C LYS A 222 -5.17 12.22 -13.79
N ALA A 223 -5.61 12.96 -14.80
CA ALA A 223 -5.92 14.38 -14.70
C ALA A 223 -6.98 14.68 -13.64
N ALA A 224 -8.08 13.92 -13.62
CA ALA A 224 -9.14 14.10 -12.63
C ALA A 224 -8.64 13.84 -11.21
N CYS A 225 -7.85 12.79 -11.00
CA CYS A 225 -7.32 12.44 -9.68
C CYS A 225 -6.31 13.49 -9.17
N TYR A 226 -5.37 13.95 -10.01
CA TYR A 226 -4.41 14.97 -9.60
C TYR A 226 -5.03 16.35 -9.44
N ALA A 227 -6.06 16.69 -10.24
CA ALA A 227 -6.80 17.93 -10.05
C ALA A 227 -7.54 17.90 -8.71
N TYR A 228 -8.17 16.76 -8.37
CA TYR A 228 -8.79 16.55 -7.07
C TYR A 228 -7.77 16.65 -5.93
N ALA A 229 -6.64 15.94 -6.02
CA ALA A 229 -5.58 15.97 -5.01
C ALA A 229 -5.07 17.39 -4.75
N GLY A 230 -4.78 18.13 -5.82
CA GLY A 230 -4.36 19.53 -5.76
C GLY A 230 -5.40 20.45 -5.12
N LEU A 231 -6.67 20.33 -5.51
CA LEU A 231 -7.77 21.12 -4.93
C LEU A 231 -7.94 20.81 -3.43
N MET A 232 -7.88 19.53 -3.05
CA MET A 232 -8.06 19.10 -1.66
C MET A 232 -6.89 19.55 -0.78
N GLY A 233 -5.65 19.31 -1.21
CA GLY A 233 -4.44 19.70 -0.48
C GLY A 233 -4.24 21.22 -0.38
N ARG A 234 -4.90 22.01 -1.23
CA ARG A 234 -4.89 23.49 -1.15
C ARG A 234 -6.12 24.06 -0.43
N SER A 235 -7.03 23.20 0.02
CA SER A 235 -8.22 23.60 0.77
C SER A 235 -7.97 23.56 2.28
N LYS A 236 -8.98 23.96 3.07
CA LYS A 236 -8.96 23.80 4.54
C LYS A 236 -9.01 22.34 5.00
N LEU A 237 -9.14 21.39 4.09
CA LEU A 237 -9.12 19.95 4.36
C LEU A 237 -7.70 19.38 4.28
N ASN A 238 -6.68 20.17 3.92
CA ASN A 238 -5.29 19.71 3.95
C ASN A 238 -4.91 19.23 5.36
N GLY A 239 -4.26 18.07 5.46
CA GLY A 239 -3.99 17.36 6.71
C GLY A 239 -5.17 16.51 7.24
N TYR A 240 -6.43 16.80 6.85
CA TYR A 240 -7.53 15.84 7.06
C TYR A 240 -7.54 14.79 5.94
N VAL A 241 -7.36 15.24 4.68
CA VAL A 241 -7.01 14.40 3.54
C VAL A 241 -5.73 14.99 2.95
N ASP A 242 -4.67 14.20 2.91
CA ASP A 242 -3.38 14.57 2.35
C ASP A 242 -2.97 13.55 1.28
N PHE A 243 -2.54 14.05 0.12
CA PHE A 243 -2.10 13.23 -1.01
C PHE A 243 -0.58 13.09 -1.09
N HIS A 244 0.17 13.83 -0.26
CA HIS A 244 1.64 13.83 -0.22
C HIS A 244 2.27 14.05 -1.60
N LEU A 245 1.81 15.09 -2.32
CA LEU A 245 2.32 15.47 -3.65
C LEU A 245 3.10 16.79 -3.60
N GLU A 246 3.80 17.01 -2.49
CA GLU A 246 4.60 18.20 -2.22
C GLU A 246 5.86 18.27 -3.10
N GLN A 247 6.41 17.12 -3.49
CA GLN A 247 7.66 16.99 -4.22
C GLN A 247 7.49 17.48 -5.64
N PHE A 248 6.29 17.27 -6.18
CA PHE A 248 5.82 17.82 -7.45
C PHE A 248 5.34 19.28 -7.33
N GLY A 249 5.16 19.81 -6.11
CA GLY A 249 4.59 21.13 -5.84
C GLY A 249 3.07 21.20 -6.02
N LEU A 250 2.39 20.05 -6.13
CA LEU A 250 0.95 20.01 -6.39
C LEU A 250 0.15 20.39 -5.14
N THR A 251 0.59 19.90 -3.99
CA THR A 251 0.01 20.19 -2.66
C THR A 251 1.07 20.81 -1.75
N PRO A 252 0.74 21.79 -0.91
CA PRO A 252 1.65 22.28 0.12
C PRO A 252 1.79 21.27 1.26
N ILE A 253 2.90 21.32 2.01
CA ILE A 253 3.02 20.53 3.24
C ILE A 253 2.01 21.09 4.25
N PRO A 254 1.17 20.24 4.90
CA PRO A 254 0.22 20.72 5.89
C PRO A 254 0.88 21.62 6.94
N GLY A 255 0.41 22.87 7.04
CA GLY A 255 0.89 23.84 8.02
C GLY A 255 2.12 24.67 7.64
N ASP A 256 2.73 24.46 6.46
CA ASP A 256 3.95 25.19 6.05
C ASP A 256 3.71 26.64 5.55
N GLY A 257 2.45 27.00 5.27
CA GLY A 257 2.04 28.34 4.83
C GLY A 257 2.41 28.72 3.39
N SER A 258 2.90 27.78 2.58
CA SER A 258 3.33 28.04 1.20
C SER A 258 2.17 27.83 0.20
N THR A 259 1.78 28.84 -0.58
CA THR A 259 0.88 28.63 -1.74
C THR A 259 1.05 29.69 -2.83
N PRO A 260 2.07 29.63 -3.69
CA PRO A 260 1.98 30.30 -4.98
C PRO A 260 0.96 29.55 -5.86
N GLU A 261 -0.08 30.24 -6.32
CA GLU A 261 -1.09 29.69 -7.24
C GLU A 261 -0.45 29.34 -8.60
N GLU A 262 0.56 30.11 -9.01
CA GLU A 262 1.39 29.87 -10.20
C GLU A 262 2.15 28.53 -10.16
N ALA A 263 2.49 28.03 -8.96
CA ALA A 263 3.15 26.74 -8.82
C ALA A 263 2.22 25.56 -9.10
N PHE A 264 0.89 25.71 -8.89
CA PHE A 264 -0.07 24.63 -9.08
C PHE A 264 -0.20 24.20 -10.54
N ILE A 265 -0.37 25.16 -11.47
CA ILE A 265 -0.53 24.83 -12.89
C ILE A 265 0.73 24.16 -13.42
N LYS A 266 1.91 24.66 -13.05
CA LYS A 266 3.19 24.05 -13.43
C LYS A 266 3.32 22.63 -12.86
N ALA A 267 3.03 22.43 -11.57
CA ALA A 267 3.05 21.13 -10.92
C ALA A 267 2.09 20.14 -11.58
N PHE A 268 0.86 20.60 -11.86
CA PHE A 268 -0.17 19.80 -12.53
C PHE A 268 0.25 19.40 -13.94
N MET A 269 0.79 20.32 -14.74
CA MET A 269 1.30 19.99 -16.07
C MET A 269 2.49 19.01 -16.01
N THR A 270 3.36 19.17 -15.00
CA THR A 270 4.51 18.27 -14.80
C THR A 270 4.05 16.86 -14.49
N ILE A 271 3.15 16.68 -13.51
CA ILE A 271 2.69 15.35 -13.09
C ILE A 271 1.89 14.61 -14.17
N MET A 272 1.19 15.35 -15.04
CA MET A 272 0.48 14.78 -16.18
C MET A 272 1.41 14.18 -17.24
N THR A 273 2.65 14.67 -17.35
CA THR A 273 3.66 14.11 -18.24
C THR A 273 4.58 13.09 -17.55
N HIS A 274 4.36 12.85 -16.26
CA HIS A 274 5.25 12.09 -15.41
C HIS A 274 4.95 10.59 -15.46
N THR A 275 5.96 9.74 -15.29
CA THR A 275 5.78 8.28 -15.20
C THR A 275 6.13 7.69 -13.84
N ASP A 276 6.65 8.50 -12.91
CA ASP A 276 6.82 8.10 -11.51
C ASP A 276 5.51 8.35 -10.76
N THR A 277 4.57 7.43 -10.93
CA THR A 277 3.27 7.48 -10.25
C THR A 277 2.82 6.08 -9.86
N ALA A 278 1.94 5.99 -8.86
CA ALA A 278 1.34 4.72 -8.49
C ALA A 278 0.63 4.05 -9.68
N ALA A 279 -0.02 4.83 -10.55
CA ALA A 279 -0.76 4.29 -11.69
C ALA A 279 0.17 3.64 -12.73
N ASP A 280 1.34 4.25 -12.96
CA ASP A 280 2.36 3.75 -13.88
C ASP A 280 3.03 2.46 -13.31
N ASP A 281 3.29 2.41 -12.01
CA ASP A 281 3.86 1.22 -11.34
C ASP A 281 2.92 0.00 -11.30
N MET A 282 1.63 0.19 -11.59
CA MET A 282 0.62 -0.89 -11.66
C MET A 282 0.60 -1.64 -12.98
N TYR A 283 1.31 -1.17 -13.99
CA TYR A 283 1.48 -1.93 -15.23
C TYR A 283 2.32 -3.19 -14.97
N PRO A 284 1.94 -4.35 -15.52
CA PRO A 284 2.71 -5.59 -15.35
C PRO A 284 4.20 -5.48 -15.74
N GLU A 285 4.55 -4.68 -16.75
CA GLU A 285 5.94 -4.42 -17.11
C GLU A 285 6.70 -3.67 -16.02
N ARG A 286 6.09 -2.62 -15.44
CA ARG A 286 6.71 -1.87 -14.32
C ARG A 286 6.78 -2.70 -13.06
N ALA A 287 5.78 -3.52 -12.78
CA ALA A 287 5.83 -4.48 -11.69
C ALA A 287 6.96 -5.51 -11.89
N GLU A 288 7.28 -5.90 -13.13
CA GLU A 288 8.44 -6.77 -13.41
C GLU A 288 9.77 -6.07 -13.10
N GLU A 289 9.91 -4.77 -13.40
CA GLU A 289 11.06 -3.96 -13.00
C GLU A 289 11.21 -3.91 -11.47
N ILE A 290 10.10 -3.66 -10.76
CA ILE A 290 10.06 -3.71 -9.29
C ILE A 290 10.46 -5.10 -8.78
N ASN A 291 10.04 -6.18 -9.44
CA ASN A 291 10.36 -7.56 -9.05
C ASN A 291 11.81 -7.97 -9.32
N LYS A 292 12.47 -7.36 -10.32
CA LYS A 292 13.90 -7.57 -10.58
C LYS A 292 14.74 -7.00 -9.44
N PHE A 293 14.35 -5.82 -8.94
CA PHE A 293 15.02 -5.14 -7.84
C PHE A 293 14.63 -5.70 -6.45
N SER A 294 13.33 -5.86 -6.20
CA SER A 294 12.77 -6.16 -4.87
C SER A 294 12.74 -7.66 -4.57
N LYS A 295 13.91 -8.29 -4.61
CA LYS A 295 14.09 -9.71 -4.29
C LYS A 295 13.93 -9.98 -2.79
N PRO A 296 13.46 -11.19 -2.41
CA PRO A 296 13.48 -11.62 -1.03
C PRO A 296 14.88 -11.50 -0.43
N VAL A 297 14.94 -11.07 0.83
CA VAL A 297 16.18 -10.81 1.57
C VAL A 297 16.39 -11.93 2.58
N ASP A 298 17.64 -12.37 2.71
CA ASP A 298 18.00 -13.36 3.71
C ASP A 298 17.74 -12.85 5.14
N GLY A 299 17.33 -13.74 6.04
CA GLY A 299 16.90 -13.38 7.39
C GLY A 299 15.48 -12.78 7.50
N VAL A 300 14.76 -12.58 6.37
CA VAL A 300 13.39 -12.02 6.35
C VAL A 300 12.36 -13.07 5.89
N TYR A 301 11.23 -13.16 6.60
CA TYR A 301 10.10 -14.01 6.24
C TYR A 301 9.08 -13.29 5.33
N TYR A 302 8.53 -13.97 4.33
CA TYR A 302 7.57 -13.39 3.39
C TYR A 302 6.25 -14.16 3.33
N PHE A 303 5.12 -13.46 3.44
CA PHE A 303 3.77 -14.03 3.34
C PHE A 303 2.90 -13.24 2.38
N SER A 304 2.03 -13.92 1.64
CA SER A 304 1.10 -13.26 0.72
C SER A 304 -0.31 -13.81 0.84
N TYR A 305 -1.28 -12.91 0.93
CA TYR A 305 -2.70 -13.22 1.01
C TYR A 305 -3.41 -12.68 -0.22
N SER A 306 -4.02 -13.58 -0.99
CA SER A 306 -4.85 -13.24 -2.14
C SER A 306 -6.34 -13.42 -1.82
N TYR A 307 -7.17 -12.59 -2.44
CA TYR A 307 -8.63 -12.66 -2.33
C TYR A 307 -9.26 -12.87 -3.70
N GLN A 308 -10.42 -13.52 -3.72
CA GLN A 308 -11.21 -13.70 -4.94
C GLN A 308 -12.69 -13.41 -4.69
N THR A 309 -13.22 -12.46 -5.44
CA THR A 309 -14.63 -12.05 -5.40
C THR A 309 -15.43 -12.52 -6.61
N THR A 310 -14.77 -13.12 -7.61
CA THR A 310 -15.39 -13.58 -8.85
C THR A 310 -15.68 -15.09 -8.85
N ARG A 311 -16.59 -15.51 -9.74
CA ARG A 311 -16.88 -16.92 -10.03
C ARG A 311 -16.81 -17.18 -11.54
N LYS A 312 -16.36 -18.38 -11.91
CA LYS A 312 -16.25 -18.81 -13.30
C LYS A 312 -17.63 -19.01 -13.92
N THR A 313 -17.81 -18.54 -15.15
CA THR A 313 -19.01 -18.78 -15.97
C THR A 313 -18.83 -19.99 -16.87
N LEU A 314 -19.92 -20.46 -17.49
CA LEU A 314 -19.85 -21.52 -18.51
C LEU A 314 -19.01 -21.13 -19.73
N ALA A 315 -18.90 -19.83 -20.02
CA ALA A 315 -18.10 -19.29 -21.13
C ALA A 315 -16.60 -19.17 -20.78
N GLY A 316 -16.19 -19.56 -19.57
CA GLY A 316 -14.79 -19.49 -19.13
C GLY A 316 -14.35 -18.13 -18.57
N THR A 317 -15.18 -17.09 -18.68
CA THR A 317 -14.97 -15.78 -18.03
C THR A 317 -15.26 -15.83 -16.54
N GLN A 318 -14.96 -14.74 -15.83
CA GLN A 318 -15.22 -14.55 -14.40
C GLN A 318 -16.17 -13.37 -14.19
N VAL A 319 -17.13 -13.51 -13.28
CA VAL A 319 -18.09 -12.45 -12.93
C VAL A 319 -18.16 -12.24 -11.42
N PRO A 320 -18.37 -11.00 -10.93
CA PRO A 320 -18.42 -10.71 -9.50
C PRO A 320 -19.56 -11.48 -8.81
N LYS A 321 -19.29 -11.93 -7.58
CA LYS A 321 -20.29 -12.50 -6.67
C LYS A 321 -21.21 -11.38 -6.18
N ILE A 322 -22.39 -11.76 -5.66
CA ILE A 322 -23.36 -10.77 -5.19
C ILE A 322 -22.84 -9.95 -4.00
N LYS A 323 -21.92 -10.52 -3.21
CA LYS A 323 -21.32 -9.87 -2.05
C LYS A 323 -20.19 -8.89 -2.42
N THR A 324 -19.72 -8.86 -3.67
CA THR A 324 -18.72 -7.88 -4.10
C THR A 324 -19.23 -6.45 -3.91
N LEU A 325 -18.41 -5.60 -3.29
CA LEU A 325 -18.57 -4.15 -3.21
C LEU A 325 -19.08 -3.60 -4.54
N VAL A 326 -20.19 -2.85 -4.50
CA VAL A 326 -20.88 -2.40 -5.72
C VAL A 326 -19.95 -1.61 -6.64
N VAL A 327 -19.09 -0.76 -6.05
CA VAL A 327 -18.10 0.05 -6.78
C VAL A 327 -17.05 -0.79 -7.51
N LEU A 328 -16.76 -2.02 -7.03
CA LEU A 328 -15.77 -2.92 -7.62
C LEU A 328 -16.36 -3.87 -8.68
N ARG A 329 -17.69 -3.95 -8.82
CA ARG A 329 -18.32 -4.88 -9.78
C ARG A 329 -17.96 -4.58 -11.25
N PRO A 330 -17.89 -3.32 -11.70
CA PRO A 330 -17.50 -3.02 -13.08
C PRO A 330 -16.08 -3.52 -13.39
N SER A 331 -15.10 -3.13 -12.56
CA SER A 331 -13.71 -3.57 -12.73
C SER A 331 -13.58 -5.09 -12.59
N ALA A 332 -14.21 -5.72 -11.59
CA ALA A 332 -14.20 -7.17 -11.42
C ALA A 332 -14.66 -7.93 -12.68
N THR A 333 -15.67 -7.39 -13.36
CA THR A 333 -16.20 -7.96 -14.60
C THR A 333 -15.23 -7.76 -15.77
N LEU A 334 -14.60 -6.59 -15.87
CA LEU A 334 -13.63 -6.28 -16.93
C LEU A 334 -12.37 -7.14 -16.80
N LEU A 335 -11.77 -7.22 -15.60
CA LEU A 335 -10.65 -8.14 -15.33
C LEU A 335 -11.05 -9.58 -15.63
N GLY A 336 -12.27 -9.97 -15.26
CA GLY A 336 -12.81 -11.31 -15.48
C GLY A 336 -13.07 -11.69 -16.94
N ALA A 337 -12.90 -10.75 -17.88
CA ALA A 337 -12.98 -11.00 -19.32
C ALA A 337 -11.62 -10.78 -20.04
N TYR A 338 -10.64 -10.16 -19.40
CA TYR A 338 -9.37 -9.77 -20.02
C TYR A 338 -8.34 -10.91 -19.97
N SER A 339 -8.50 -11.88 -20.90
CA SER A 339 -7.63 -13.08 -21.02
C SER A 339 -6.58 -12.99 -22.11
N LYS A 340 -6.39 -11.82 -22.72
CA LYS A 340 -5.38 -11.56 -23.74
C LYS A 340 -4.97 -10.10 -23.67
N ASN A 341 -3.67 -9.85 -23.72
CA ASN A 341 -3.15 -8.50 -23.82
C ASN A 341 -3.36 -7.96 -25.24
N LEU A 342 -3.86 -6.73 -25.34
CA LEU A 342 -4.14 -6.05 -26.60
C LEU A 342 -3.16 -4.90 -26.90
N PHE A 343 -2.28 -4.57 -25.96
CA PHE A 343 -1.47 -3.35 -25.99
C PHE A 343 0.04 -3.62 -25.90
N SER A 344 0.46 -4.76 -25.36
CA SER A 344 1.86 -5.17 -25.32
C SER A 344 2.02 -6.68 -25.50
N ASP A 345 3.27 -7.14 -25.61
CA ASP A 345 3.63 -8.56 -25.67
C ASP A 345 3.63 -9.24 -24.29
N TYR A 346 3.31 -8.51 -23.21
CA TYR A 346 3.22 -9.10 -21.88
C TYR A 346 2.11 -10.15 -21.85
N ARG A 347 2.49 -11.38 -21.48
CA ARG A 347 1.60 -12.54 -21.56
C ARG A 347 0.47 -12.45 -20.53
N ILE A 348 -0.73 -12.22 -21.02
CA ILE A 348 -1.99 -12.37 -20.28
C ILE A 348 -2.76 -13.56 -20.85
N ASP A 349 -3.21 -14.46 -19.99
CA ASP A 349 -4.01 -15.63 -20.35
C ASP A 349 -5.15 -15.87 -19.32
N ALA A 350 -5.86 -16.99 -19.44
CA ALA A 350 -7.02 -17.29 -18.59
C ALA A 350 -6.71 -17.35 -17.07
N SER A 351 -5.43 -17.53 -16.68
CA SER A 351 -5.02 -17.50 -15.27
C SER A 351 -5.20 -16.13 -14.61
N TRP A 352 -5.27 -15.06 -15.40
CA TRP A 352 -5.47 -13.70 -14.92
C TRP A 352 -6.93 -13.34 -14.62
N LEU A 353 -7.89 -14.17 -15.04
CA LEU A 353 -9.31 -13.81 -14.90
C LEU A 353 -9.83 -13.76 -13.45
N PRO A 354 -9.48 -14.71 -12.54
CA PRO A 354 -9.91 -14.63 -11.14
C PRO A 354 -9.34 -13.36 -10.50
N ASN A 355 -10.17 -12.61 -9.78
CA ASN A 355 -9.77 -11.32 -9.23
C ASN A 355 -10.59 -10.94 -7.99
N ASP A 356 -10.09 -9.97 -7.23
CA ASP A 356 -10.72 -9.37 -6.05
C ASP A 356 -11.51 -8.08 -6.37
N GLY A 357 -11.61 -7.72 -7.64
CA GLY A 357 -12.23 -6.49 -8.14
C GLY A 357 -11.26 -5.40 -8.57
N LEU A 358 -9.99 -5.44 -8.15
CA LEU A 358 -8.96 -4.50 -8.61
C LEU A 358 -7.68 -5.20 -9.07
N VAL A 359 -7.36 -6.34 -8.47
CA VAL A 359 -6.14 -7.11 -8.72
C VAL A 359 -6.47 -8.55 -9.08
N ASN A 360 -5.77 -9.06 -10.09
CA ASN A 360 -5.86 -10.46 -10.51
C ASN A 360 -5.27 -11.36 -9.43
N VAL A 361 -5.93 -12.48 -9.09
CA VAL A 361 -5.48 -13.43 -8.05
C VAL A 361 -4.06 -13.92 -8.35
N VAL A 362 -3.77 -14.25 -9.61
CA VAL A 362 -2.43 -14.72 -10.01
C VAL A 362 -1.34 -13.69 -9.69
N SER A 363 -1.65 -12.40 -9.80
CA SER A 363 -0.75 -11.31 -9.45
C SER A 363 -0.63 -11.14 -7.93
N ALA A 364 -1.72 -11.35 -7.18
CA ALA A 364 -1.77 -11.22 -5.73
C ALA A 364 -1.12 -12.36 -4.94
N ARG A 365 -0.80 -13.48 -5.60
CA ARG A 365 -0.22 -14.65 -4.92
C ARG A 365 1.26 -14.48 -4.62
N TYR A 366 2.08 -14.02 -5.55
CA TYR A 366 3.53 -13.84 -5.35
C TYR A 366 4.14 -13.18 -6.60
N PRO A 367 5.33 -12.55 -6.50
CA PRO A 367 6.10 -12.13 -7.67
C PRO A 367 6.56 -13.36 -8.49
N PHE A 368 6.28 -13.42 -9.80
CA PHE A 368 6.54 -14.62 -10.61
C PHE A 368 8.01 -15.05 -10.70
N THR A 369 8.92 -14.12 -10.43
CA THR A 369 10.37 -14.35 -10.50
C THR A 369 10.97 -14.87 -9.20
N ASP A 370 10.17 -14.99 -8.13
CA ASP A 370 10.69 -15.23 -6.79
C ASP A 370 10.35 -16.66 -6.33
N GLU A 371 11.22 -17.20 -5.48
CA GLU A 371 10.98 -18.50 -4.87
C GLU A 371 9.75 -18.43 -3.94
N HIS A 372 8.90 -19.46 -4.02
CA HIS A 372 7.66 -19.50 -3.27
C HIS A 372 7.24 -20.94 -2.97
N GLU A 373 6.38 -21.08 -1.96
CA GLU A 373 5.73 -22.33 -1.58
C GLU A 373 4.35 -22.04 -1.01
N ASP A 374 3.38 -22.92 -1.29
CA ASP A 374 2.05 -22.80 -0.72
C ASP A 374 2.11 -23.10 0.80
N TYR A 375 1.62 -22.16 1.61
CA TYR A 375 1.66 -22.29 3.06
C TYR A 375 0.74 -23.41 3.56
N THR A 376 1.26 -24.25 4.45
CA THR A 376 0.49 -25.25 5.19
C THR A 376 0.73 -25.08 6.70
N PRO A 377 -0.32 -25.11 7.55
CA PRO A 377 -0.14 -24.94 8.99
C PRO A 377 0.83 -25.96 9.59
N GLY A 378 1.84 -25.47 10.31
CA GLY A 378 2.83 -26.29 11.00
C GLY A 378 4.02 -26.72 10.14
N MET A 379 4.14 -26.23 8.90
CA MET A 379 5.36 -26.39 8.12
C MET A 379 6.53 -25.62 8.75
N GLU A 380 7.75 -26.08 8.51
CA GLU A 380 8.94 -25.31 8.83
C GLU A 380 9.06 -24.12 7.87
N LEU A 381 9.44 -22.97 8.42
CA LEU A 381 9.53 -21.71 7.69
C LEU A 381 10.99 -21.29 7.58
N GLU A 382 11.40 -20.97 6.35
CA GLU A 382 12.70 -20.48 5.94
C GLU A 382 12.58 -19.01 5.52
N THR A 383 13.70 -18.29 5.56
CA THR A 383 13.76 -16.88 5.12
C THR A 383 14.01 -16.77 3.62
N ALA A 384 13.90 -15.55 3.08
CA ALA A 384 14.13 -15.26 1.65
C ALA A 384 13.21 -16.01 0.66
N LYS A 385 12.03 -16.46 1.09
CA LYS A 385 11.06 -17.19 0.27
C LYS A 385 9.62 -16.77 0.60
N TRP A 386 8.74 -16.76 -0.41
CA TRP A 386 7.32 -16.43 -0.24
C TRP A 386 6.50 -17.64 0.22
N TYR A 387 5.79 -17.51 1.34
CA TYR A 387 4.74 -18.42 1.76
C TYR A 387 3.37 -17.93 1.31
N VAL A 388 2.83 -18.63 0.32
CA VAL A 388 1.63 -18.24 -0.40
C VAL A 388 0.41 -18.79 0.31
N MET A 389 -0.38 -17.90 0.91
CA MET A 389 -1.53 -18.31 1.70
C MET A 389 -2.69 -18.74 0.78
N PRO A 390 -3.56 -19.66 1.23
CA PRO A 390 -4.75 -20.03 0.47
C PRO A 390 -5.60 -18.82 0.10
N THR A 391 -5.99 -18.73 -1.18
CA THR A 391 -6.84 -17.64 -1.67
C THR A 391 -8.17 -17.60 -0.92
N ARG A 392 -8.48 -16.46 -0.32
CA ARG A 392 -9.68 -16.28 0.51
C ARG A 392 -10.85 -15.74 -0.30
N GLU A 393 -12.06 -15.99 0.17
CA GLU A 393 -13.26 -15.38 -0.40
C GLU A 393 -13.42 -13.94 0.10
N GLY A 394 -13.62 -13.01 -0.85
CA GLY A 394 -13.89 -11.60 -0.59
C GLY A 394 -13.35 -10.73 -1.72
N ASP A 395 -13.64 -9.44 -1.67
CA ASP A 395 -13.08 -8.45 -2.58
C ASP A 395 -11.87 -7.70 -1.97
N HIS A 396 -11.31 -6.79 -2.75
CA HIS A 396 -10.11 -6.03 -2.40
C HIS A 396 -10.23 -5.30 -1.05
N GLY A 397 -11.43 -4.80 -0.71
CA GLY A 397 -11.67 -4.10 0.56
C GLY A 397 -11.90 -5.02 1.75
N THR A 398 -12.16 -6.31 1.53
CA THR A 398 -12.56 -7.25 2.59
C THR A 398 -11.46 -7.40 3.64
N VAL A 399 -10.19 -7.50 3.22
CA VAL A 399 -9.05 -7.71 4.12
C VAL A 399 -8.76 -6.50 5.03
N ILE A 400 -9.16 -5.30 4.60
CA ILE A 400 -9.07 -4.06 5.41
C ILE A 400 -10.38 -3.75 6.15
N GLY A 401 -11.33 -4.70 6.21
CA GLY A 401 -12.53 -4.59 7.03
C GLY A 401 -13.75 -3.94 6.35
N MET A 402 -13.69 -3.67 5.04
CA MET A 402 -14.88 -3.25 4.29
C MET A 402 -15.85 -4.43 4.16
N GLN A 403 -17.15 -4.17 4.36
CA GLN A 403 -18.22 -5.18 4.33
C GLN A 403 -17.98 -6.39 5.25
N SER A 404 -17.11 -6.24 6.26
CA SER A 404 -16.77 -7.27 7.23
C SER A 404 -17.23 -6.86 8.62
N THR A 405 -17.63 -7.84 9.43
CA THR A 405 -17.87 -7.59 10.86
C THR A 405 -16.54 -7.42 11.60
N LYS A 406 -16.55 -6.68 12.71
CA LYS A 406 -15.39 -6.54 13.61
C LYS A 406 -14.74 -7.90 13.94
N ARG A 407 -15.56 -8.92 14.22
CA ARG A 407 -15.08 -10.28 14.53
C ARG A 407 -14.32 -10.91 13.37
N GLN A 408 -14.81 -10.77 12.14
CA GLN A 408 -14.14 -11.34 10.96
C GLN A 408 -12.80 -10.66 10.69
N THR A 409 -12.77 -9.32 10.75
CA THR A 409 -11.54 -8.53 10.59
C THR A 409 -10.52 -8.92 11.66
N LEU A 410 -10.90 -8.90 12.93
CA LEU A 410 -9.98 -9.22 14.03
C LEU A 410 -9.52 -10.67 14.03
N SER A 411 -10.37 -11.64 13.65
CA SER A 411 -9.94 -13.04 13.55
C SER A 411 -8.79 -13.19 12.57
N PHE A 412 -8.87 -12.53 11.41
CA PHE A 412 -7.81 -12.56 10.42
C PHE A 412 -6.50 -11.98 10.95
N TYR A 413 -6.52 -10.78 11.52
CA TYR A 413 -5.29 -10.15 12.01
C TYR A 413 -4.73 -10.87 13.24
N TYR A 414 -5.55 -11.46 14.10
CA TYR A 414 -5.05 -12.29 15.20
C TYR A 414 -4.40 -13.58 14.72
N GLU A 415 -4.90 -14.20 13.65
CA GLU A 415 -4.25 -15.34 13.01
C GLU A 415 -2.90 -14.93 12.38
N LEU A 416 -2.86 -13.80 11.67
CA LEU A 416 -1.64 -13.25 11.07
C LEU A 416 -0.59 -12.91 12.13
N THR A 417 -0.96 -12.16 13.16
CA THR A 417 -0.05 -11.79 14.26
C THR A 417 0.46 -13.04 14.97
N LYS A 418 -0.40 -14.03 15.27
CA LYS A 418 0.07 -15.29 15.87
C LYS A 418 1.08 -16.04 15.03
N LEU A 419 0.89 -16.06 13.70
CA LEU A 419 1.86 -16.64 12.78
C LEU A 419 3.21 -15.90 12.88
N ILE A 420 3.19 -14.57 12.80
CA ILE A 420 4.40 -13.76 12.83
C ILE A 420 5.12 -13.85 14.19
N GLU A 421 4.40 -13.81 15.31
CA GLU A 421 5.00 -13.96 16.64
C GLU A 421 5.60 -15.36 16.87
N SER A 422 5.09 -16.38 16.16
CA SER A 422 5.64 -17.75 16.21
C SER A 422 6.95 -17.91 15.45
N LEU A 423 7.36 -16.93 14.65
CA LEU A 423 8.59 -17.00 13.87
C LEU A 423 9.82 -17.08 14.78
N PRO A 424 10.83 -17.88 14.40
CA PRO A 424 12.15 -17.82 15.02
C PRO A 424 12.73 -16.41 14.95
N VAL A 425 13.45 -16.01 16.00
CA VAL A 425 14.28 -14.80 15.93
C VAL A 425 15.46 -15.11 15.02
N THR A 426 15.66 -14.29 14.00
CA THR A 426 16.80 -14.35 13.09
C THR A 426 17.85 -13.33 13.52
N ASP A 427 19.12 -13.61 13.26
CA ASP A 427 20.22 -12.66 13.50
C ASP A 427 20.19 -11.43 12.57
#